data_AF-A0A530QMM0-F1
#
_entry.id   AF-A0A530QMM0-F1
#
_cell.length_a   1.000
_cell.length_b   1.000
_cell.length_c   1.000
_cell.angle_alpha   90.00
_cell.angle_beta   90.00
_cell.angle_gamma   90.00
#
_symmetry.space_group_name_H-M   'P 1'
#
loop_
_entity.id
_entity.type
_entity.pdbx_description
1 polymer ?
#
loop_
_entity_poly.entity_id
_entity_poly.type
_entity_poly.pdbx_seq_one_letter_code
_entity_poly.pdbx_strand_id
1 'polypeptide(L)' 'MPKKVMIVEDNELNMKLFRDLIEASGYDTVRTRNGLEALDLARKHRPDLILMDIQRPE' A
#
# COMPACT_ATOMS: atom_id res chain seq x y z
N MET A 1 -5.30 -18.00 -3.90
CA MET A 1 -5.14 -16.96 -2.86
C MET A 1 -5.33 -15.62 -3.54
N PRO A 2 -6.10 -14.68 -2.96
CA PRO A 2 -6.20 -13.33 -3.52
C PRO A 2 -4.80 -12.70 -3.57
N LYS A 3 -4.51 -12.01 -4.67
CA LYS A 3 -3.27 -11.27 -4.86
C LYS A 3 -3.28 -10.07 -3.91
N LYS A 4 -2.11 -9.71 -3.36
CA LYS A 4 -1.99 -8.72 -2.28
C LYS A 4 -1.21 -7.50 -2.73
N VAL A 5 -1.77 -6.31 -2.51
CA VAL A 5 -1.15 -5.04 -2.86
C VAL A 5 -0.79 -4.28 -1.59
N MET A 6 0.44 -3.78 -1.50
CA MET A 6 0.85 -2.86 -0.46
C MET A 6 0.69 -1.42 -0.93
N ILE A 7 0.14 -0.56 -0.07
CA ILE A 7 -0.05 0.87 -0.31
C ILE A 7 0.79 1.63 0.71
N VAL A 8 1.68 2.49 0.23
CA VAL A 8 2.53 3.39 1.03
C VAL A 8 2.16 4.83 0.68
N GLU A 9 1.40 5.47 1.57
CA GLU A 9 0.76 6.77 1.32
C GLU A 9 0.51 7.46 2.67
N ASP A 10 0.92 8.72 2.81
CA ASP A 10 0.84 9.46 4.07
C ASP A 10 -0.47 10.27 4.20
N ASN A 11 -1.13 10.55 3.07
CA ASN A 11 -2.41 11.22 2.99
C ASN A 11 -3.56 10.22 3.18
N GLU A 12 -4.37 10.42 4.22
CA GLU A 12 -5.45 9.48 4.56
C GLU A 12 -6.56 9.40 3.51
N LEU A 13 -6.83 10.47 2.76
CA LEU A 13 -7.84 10.48 1.70
C LEU A 13 -7.39 9.63 0.52
N ASN A 14 -6.14 9.81 0.08
CA ASN A 14 -5.55 8.98 -0.98
C ASN A 14 -5.46 7.51 -0.56
N MET A 15 -5.01 7.25 0.67
CA MET A 15 -4.94 5.91 1.24
C MET A 15 -6.31 5.21 1.21
N LYS A 16 -7.37 5.93 1.58
CA LYS A 16 -8.74 5.42 1.51
C LYS A 16 -9.16 5.14 0.07
N LEU A 17 -8.93 6.08 -0.84
CA LEU A 17 -9.28 5.94 -2.26
C LEU A 17 -8.61 4.70 -2.88
N PHE A 18 -7.29 4.56 -2.73
CA PHE A 18 -6.55 3.43 -3.30
C PHE A 18 -6.98 2.11 -2.71
N ARG A 19 -7.19 2.04 -1.39
CA ARG A 19 -7.69 0.83 -0.75
C ARG A 19 -9.04 0.42 -1.35
N ASP A 20 -10.00 1.33 -1.39
CA ASP A 20 -11.36 1.04 -1.84
C ASP A 20 -11.37 0.56 -3.31
N LEU A 21 -10.53 1.16 -4.18
CA LEU A 21 -10.38 0.74 -5.59
C LEU A 21 -9.73 -0.65 -5.74
N ILE A 22 -8.69 -0.93 -4.95
CA ILE A 22 -7.95 -2.20 -5.01
C ILE A 22 -8.80 -3.34 -4.46
N GLU A 23 -9.49 -3.12 -3.33
CA GLU A 23 -10.38 -4.11 -2.73
C GLU A 23 -11.60 -4.38 -3.62
N ALA A 24 -12.18 -3.35 -4.24
CA ALA A 24 -13.25 -3.51 -5.23
C ALA A 24 -12.81 -4.32 -6.47
N SER A 25 -11.50 -4.36 -6.76
CA SER A 25 -10.92 -5.17 -7.83
C SER A 25 -10.60 -6.61 -7.42
N GLY A 26 -10.93 -7.01 -6.17
CA GLY A 26 -10.75 -8.37 -5.67
C GLY A 26 -9.36 -8.68 -5.07
N TYR A 27 -8.59 -7.65 -4.75
CA TYR A 27 -7.26 -7.78 -4.15
C TYR A 27 -7.26 -7.46 -2.65
N ASP A 28 -6.38 -8.13 -1.91
CA ASP A 28 -6.12 -7.79 -0.51
C ASP A 28 -5.19 -6.58 -0.41
N THR A 29 -5.34 -5.77 0.65
CA THR A 29 -4.47 -4.62 0.88
C THR A 29 -3.62 -4.76 2.16
N VAL A 30 -2.38 -4.26 2.09
CA VAL A 30 -1.53 -3.96 3.25
C VAL A 30 -1.18 -2.48 3.19
N ARG A 31 -1.30 -1.78 4.31
CA ARG A 31 -1.22 -0.31 4.32
C ARG A 31 -0.15 0.15 5.29
N THR A 32 0.60 1.17 4.90
CA THR A 32 1.47 1.92 5.79
C THR A 32 1.58 3.37 5.33
N ARG A 33 1.86 4.27 6.27
CA ARG A 33 2.09 5.70 6.02
C ARG A 33 3.58 6.04 5.99
N ASN A 34 4.46 5.04 6.21
CA ASN A 34 5.87 5.23 6.44
C ASN A 34 6.69 4.30 5.53
N GLY A 35 7.54 4.90 4.68
CA GLY A 35 8.41 4.16 3.77
C GLY A 35 9.41 3.23 4.48
N LEU A 36 9.83 3.56 5.71
CA LEU A 36 10.72 2.68 6.49
C LEU A 36 9.99 1.43 6.98
N GLU A 37 8.76 1.59 7.48
CA GLU A 37 7.91 0.46 7.88
C GLU A 37 7.49 -0.40 6.67
N ALA A 38 7.36 0.22 5.49
CA ALA A 38 7.01 -0.48 4.27
C ALA A 38 7.99 -1.62 3.95
N LEU A 39 9.28 -1.45 4.21
CA LEU A 39 10.29 -2.47 3.93
C LEU A 39 10.08 -3.73 4.79
N ASP A 40 9.85 -3.56 6.09
CA ASP A 40 9.64 -4.67 7.01
C ASP A 40 8.28 -5.35 6.77
N LEU A 41 7.24 -4.55 6.49
CA LEU A 41 5.95 -5.07 6.09
C LEU A 41 6.03 -5.84 4.76
N ALA A 42 6.82 -5.37 3.79
CA ALA A 42 6.95 -6.03 2.50
C ALA A 42 7.64 -7.39 2.63
N ARG A 43 8.67 -7.47 3.49
CA ARG A 43 9.34 -8.75 3.82
C ARG A 43 8.40 -9.72 4.52
N LYS A 44 7.58 -9.23 5.45
CA LYS A 44 6.63 -10.04 6.24
C LYS A 44 5.44 -10.52 5.41
N HIS A 45 4.82 -9.62 4.65
CA HIS A 45 3.56 -9.88 3.96
C HIS A 45 3.74 -10.34 2.51
N ARG A 46 4.94 -10.19 1.93
CA ARG A 46 5.28 -10.59 0.56
C ARG A 46 4.20 -10.18 -0.44
N PRO A 47 3.85 -8.88 -0.54
CA PRO A 47 2.84 -8.42 -1.48
C PRO A 47 3.29 -8.69 -2.92
N ASP A 48 2.33 -8.91 -3.81
CA ASP A 48 2.57 -9.10 -5.25
C ASP A 48 2.87 -7.76 -5.96
N LEU A 49 2.43 -6.64 -5.38
CA LEU A 49 2.62 -5.29 -5.89
C LEU A 49 2.79 -4.30 -4.73
N ILE A 50 3.67 -3.31 -4.88
CA ILE A 50 3.81 -2.18 -3.95
C ILE A 50 3.46 -0.90 -4.73
N LEU A 51 2.43 -0.20 -4.29
CA LEU A 51 2.07 1.15 -4.70
C LEU A 51 2.63 2.11 -3.66
N MET A 52 3.66 2.87 -4.04
CA MET A 52 4.34 3.79 -3.15
C MET A 52 4.29 5.20 -3.71
N ASP A 53 3.82 6.14 -2.91
CA ASP A 53 3.95 7.56 -3.24
C ASP A 53 5.42 7.96 -3.16
N ILE A 54 5.90 8.58 -4.24
CA ILE A 54 7.27 9.06 -4.42
C ILE A 54 7.39 10.56 -4.13
N GLN A 55 6.28 11.27 -3.91
CA GLN A 55 6.32 12.70 -3.61
C GLN A 55 6.72 12.93 -2.16
N ARG A 56 8.01 13.20 -1.96
CA ARG A 56 8.44 14.18 -0.96
C ARG A 56 9.04 15.36 -1.72
N PRO A 57 8.40 16.55 -1.75
CA PRO A 57 9.17 17.75 -1.95
C PRO A 57 10.08 17.91 -0.74
N GLU A 58 11.26 18.39 -1.01
CA GLU A 58 12.33 18.70 -0.06
C GLU A 58 11.84 19.60 1.08
#